data_AF-A0A2E9N4V6-F1
#
_entry.id   AF-A0A2E9N4V6-F1
#
_cell.length_a   1.000
_cell.length_b   1.000
_cell.length_c   1.000
_cell.angle_alpha   90.00
_cell.angle_beta   90.00
_cell.angle_gamma   90.00
#
_symmetry.space_group_name_H-M   'P 1'
#
loop_
_entity.id
_entity.type
_entity.pdbx_description
1 polymer ?
#
loop_
_entity_poly.entity_id
_entity_poly.type
_entity_poly.pdbx_seq_one_letter_code
_entity_poly.pdbx_strand_id
1 'polypeptide(L)'
;NPEGQEVFRKLAATAGLVLESFPAGYLPELGLGYESLSADNPGLIMCSVTPFGQDGPWRDYQTSDLLHLAAGGQMASSGYDVEDVPDAPPIAPGGGNAWHIASHYSYIAIMGALYHRDFTGEGQYIDVSAHEACSLTTEGAIAIYLSTGEVVRRHTGRHASADMSPGIQHATNDGGFINTTRSGSNLTPARVKILATWMDEHGLAQDLLDEKYQDPAVVEESGQHFADVLKNFFANMPLVEAYEGGQELNFPWGAIRTMGEIVGDPHLEDREFFVPVEHPELGREFTYPGPAAIYNSSPWRISRRAPLIGEHNEEILGGELGLSKSGLEALKKSGAI
;
A
#
# COMPACT_ATOMS: atom_id res chain seq x y z
N ASN A 1 31.49 5.61 16.52
CA ASN A 1 32.19 4.99 17.66
C ASN A 1 32.73 3.64 17.16
N PRO A 2 34.06 3.39 17.19
CA PRO A 2 34.66 2.16 16.66
C PRO A 2 34.21 0.88 17.37
N GLU A 3 33.99 0.92 18.69
CA GLU A 3 33.48 -0.24 19.44
C GLU A 3 32.07 -0.62 18.99
N GLY A 4 31.21 0.36 18.68
CA GLY A 4 29.89 0.12 18.11
C GLY A 4 29.93 -0.52 16.71
N GLN A 5 30.86 -0.08 15.85
CA GLN A 5 31.07 -0.70 14.54
C GLN A 5 31.50 -2.17 14.68
N GLU A 6 32.39 -2.47 15.63
CA GLU A 6 32.84 -3.83 15.90
C GLU A 6 31.71 -4.73 16.42
N VAL A 7 30.86 -4.22 17.32
CA VAL A 7 29.66 -4.94 17.77
C VAL A 7 28.73 -5.22 16.59
N PHE A 8 28.50 -4.24 15.71
CA PHE A 8 27.67 -4.43 14.52
C PHE A 8 28.22 -5.51 13.58
N ARG A 9 29.53 -5.52 13.31
CA ARG A 9 30.16 -6.56 12.47
C ARG A 9 29.94 -7.95 13.05
N LYS A 10 30.09 -8.12 14.36
CA LYS A 10 29.85 -9.42 15.02
C LYS A 10 28.40 -9.88 14.91
N LEU A 11 27.44 -8.95 15.00
CA LEU A 11 26.03 -9.26 14.76
C LEU A 11 25.81 -9.67 13.30
N ALA A 12 26.31 -8.87 12.34
CA ALA A 12 26.18 -9.14 10.91
C ALA A 12 26.84 -10.47 10.47
N ALA A 13 27.91 -10.89 11.13
CA ALA A 13 28.58 -12.17 10.87
C ALA A 13 27.68 -13.40 11.13
N THR A 14 26.61 -13.24 11.91
CA THR A 14 25.64 -14.31 12.23
C THR A 14 24.23 -14.02 11.71
N ALA A 15 23.97 -12.80 11.26
CA ALA A 15 22.68 -12.38 10.74
C ALA A 15 22.39 -13.00 9.36
N GLY A 16 21.13 -13.35 9.12
CA GLY A 16 20.67 -13.74 7.78
C GLY A 16 20.38 -12.54 6.87
N LEU A 17 20.09 -11.38 7.43
CA LEU A 17 19.67 -10.18 6.70
C LEU A 17 20.09 -8.93 7.49
N VAL A 18 20.63 -7.94 6.79
CA VAL A 18 20.74 -6.55 7.25
C VAL A 18 19.78 -5.72 6.40
N LEU A 19 18.79 -5.08 7.03
CA LEU A 19 17.88 -4.14 6.39
C LEU A 19 18.14 -2.74 6.96
N GLU A 20 18.33 -1.77 6.09
CA GLU A 20 18.66 -0.40 6.49
C GLU A 20 18.08 0.64 5.53
N SER A 21 17.91 1.87 6.01
CA SER A 21 17.34 2.98 5.25
C SER A 21 18.07 4.31 5.52
N PHE A 22 19.39 4.26 5.69
CA PHE A 22 20.25 5.42 5.83
C PHE A 22 20.46 6.12 4.47
N PRO A 23 20.99 7.36 4.45
CA PRO A 23 21.43 8.00 3.22
C PRO A 23 22.43 7.13 2.44
N ALA A 24 22.40 7.24 1.11
CA ALA A 24 23.27 6.49 0.21
C ALA A 24 24.76 6.63 0.59
N GLY A 25 25.44 5.49 0.72
CA GLY A 25 26.86 5.43 1.10
C GLY A 25 27.16 5.46 2.61
N TYR A 26 26.17 5.69 3.49
CA TYR A 26 26.42 5.84 4.94
C TYR A 26 27.12 4.63 5.58
N LEU A 27 26.62 3.41 5.38
CA LEU A 27 27.25 2.23 5.96
C LEU A 27 28.62 1.89 5.33
N PRO A 28 28.80 1.97 3.99
CA PRO A 28 30.13 1.90 3.37
C PRO A 28 31.15 2.87 3.97
N GLU A 29 30.78 4.13 4.23
CA GLU A 29 31.67 5.12 4.87
C GLU A 29 32.14 4.70 6.28
N LEU A 30 31.33 3.91 6.98
CA LEU A 30 31.67 3.34 8.29
C LEU A 30 32.44 2.02 8.20
N GLY A 31 32.73 1.51 7.00
CA GLY A 31 33.29 0.18 6.79
C GLY A 31 32.33 -0.94 7.22
N LEU A 32 31.03 -0.71 7.00
CA LEU A 32 29.91 -1.61 7.29
C LEU A 32 29.02 -1.83 6.05
N GLY A 33 29.55 -1.57 4.85
CA GLY A 33 28.86 -1.87 3.60
C GLY A 33 28.86 -3.37 3.27
N TYR A 34 28.03 -3.76 2.30
CA TYR A 34 27.85 -5.17 1.93
C TYR A 34 29.17 -5.90 1.66
N GLU A 35 30.04 -5.34 0.81
CA GLU A 35 31.34 -5.96 0.48
C GLU A 35 32.19 -6.28 1.70
N SER A 36 32.14 -5.41 2.73
CA SER A 36 32.89 -5.63 3.97
C SER A 36 32.24 -6.69 4.85
N LEU A 37 30.91 -6.72 4.94
CA LEU A 37 30.20 -7.63 5.84
C LEU A 37 30.06 -9.04 5.24
N SER A 38 29.89 -9.14 3.92
CA SER A 38 29.75 -10.41 3.22
C SER A 38 31.04 -11.24 3.21
N ALA A 39 32.20 -10.59 3.41
CA ALA A 39 33.48 -11.29 3.52
C ALA A 39 33.52 -12.28 4.71
N ASP A 40 32.91 -11.91 5.83
CA ASP A 40 32.81 -12.74 7.03
C ASP A 40 31.51 -13.58 7.06
N ASN A 41 30.54 -13.26 6.21
CA ASN A 41 29.28 -13.98 6.07
C ASN A 41 28.82 -14.03 4.60
N PRO A 42 29.28 -15.02 3.81
CA PRO A 42 28.93 -15.15 2.39
C PRO A 42 27.43 -15.39 2.13
N GLY A 43 26.68 -15.81 3.15
CA GLY A 43 25.23 -16.00 3.09
C GLY A 43 24.42 -14.74 3.45
N LEU A 44 25.09 -13.63 3.78
CA LEU A 44 24.42 -12.39 4.19
C LEU A 44 23.62 -11.79 3.06
N ILE A 45 22.34 -11.48 3.31
CA ILE A 45 21.58 -10.57 2.45
C ILE A 45 21.67 -9.18 3.07
N MET A 46 21.92 -8.15 2.26
CA MET A 46 21.82 -6.77 2.72
C MET A 46 20.89 -6.00 1.80
N CYS A 47 19.87 -5.38 2.37
CA CYS A 47 18.91 -4.55 1.65
C CYS A 47 19.01 -3.10 2.14
N SER A 48 19.39 -2.21 1.24
CA SER A 48 19.41 -0.77 1.45
C SER A 48 18.17 -0.15 0.80
N VAL A 49 17.37 0.58 1.56
CA VAL A 49 16.21 1.31 1.05
C VAL A 49 16.51 2.79 1.07
N THR A 50 16.80 3.36 -0.08
CA THR A 50 17.20 4.77 -0.22
C THR A 50 16.16 5.57 -1.00
N PRO A 51 16.15 6.91 -0.86
CA PRO A 51 15.25 7.76 -1.63
C PRO A 51 15.34 7.55 -3.16
N PHE A 52 16.56 7.58 -3.71
CA PHE A 52 16.80 7.63 -5.15
C PHE A 52 17.71 6.51 -5.68
N GLY A 53 18.17 5.60 -4.84
CA GLY A 53 19.21 4.60 -5.15
C GLY A 53 20.56 4.96 -4.52
N GLN A 54 21.48 4.00 -4.48
CA GLN A 54 22.87 4.23 -4.07
C GLN A 54 23.65 5.07 -5.08
N ASP A 55 23.16 5.20 -6.31
CA ASP A 55 23.77 5.96 -7.40
C ASP A 55 22.75 6.84 -8.16
N GLY A 56 23.18 7.37 -9.30
CA GLY A 56 22.35 8.23 -10.15
C GLY A 56 22.43 9.74 -9.81
N PRO A 57 21.86 10.59 -10.68
CA PRO A 57 22.01 12.05 -10.58
C PRO A 57 21.28 12.66 -9.38
N TRP A 58 20.29 11.96 -8.82
CA TRP A 58 19.46 12.43 -7.72
C TRP A 58 19.77 11.73 -6.40
N ARG A 59 20.79 10.86 -6.36
CA ARG A 59 21.24 10.13 -5.17
C ARG A 59 21.25 11.00 -3.89
N ASP A 60 21.80 12.21 -3.99
CA ASP A 60 22.02 13.12 -2.86
C ASP A 60 20.91 14.18 -2.71
N TYR A 61 19.78 14.05 -3.41
CA TYR A 61 18.69 15.02 -3.32
C TYR A 61 17.94 14.88 -1.99
N GLN A 62 17.51 16.03 -1.44
CA GLN A 62 16.56 16.04 -0.34
C GLN A 62 15.21 15.51 -0.82
N THR A 63 14.53 14.77 0.06
CA THR A 63 13.28 14.11 -0.29
C THR A 63 12.21 14.21 0.80
N SER A 64 11.00 13.85 0.41
CA SER A 64 9.87 13.54 1.28
C SER A 64 8.99 12.50 0.57
N ASP A 65 8.04 11.91 1.30
CA ASP A 65 7.04 11.02 0.70
C ASP A 65 6.31 11.68 -0.49
N LEU A 66 5.87 12.93 -0.30
CA LEU A 66 5.18 13.70 -1.33
C LEU A 66 6.06 14.00 -2.53
N LEU A 67 7.38 14.16 -2.36
CA LEU A 67 8.27 14.36 -3.50
C LEU A 67 8.27 13.13 -4.39
N HIS A 68 8.39 11.92 -3.82
CA HIS A 68 8.41 10.69 -4.61
C HIS A 68 7.08 10.42 -5.30
N LEU A 69 5.94 10.70 -4.66
CA LEU A 69 4.62 10.59 -5.29
C LEU A 69 4.42 11.61 -6.44
N ALA A 70 5.02 12.79 -6.32
CA ALA A 70 4.95 13.82 -7.37
C ALA A 70 5.85 13.47 -8.55
N ALA A 71 7.12 13.17 -8.27
CA ALA A 71 8.12 12.88 -9.29
C ALA A 71 7.95 11.48 -9.92
N GLY A 72 7.39 10.52 -9.19
CA GLY A 72 7.17 9.14 -9.61
C GLY A 72 5.90 8.92 -10.43
N GLY A 73 5.08 9.96 -10.66
CA GLY A 73 3.92 9.92 -11.56
C GLY A 73 2.57 9.59 -10.91
N GLN A 74 2.54 9.23 -9.62
CA GLN A 74 1.28 8.96 -8.89
C GLN A 74 0.36 10.17 -8.87
N MET A 75 0.90 11.35 -8.51
CA MET A 75 0.07 12.56 -8.46
C MET A 75 -0.45 12.94 -9.84
N ALA A 76 0.34 12.78 -10.90
CA ALA A 76 -0.10 13.05 -12.26
C ALA A 76 -1.32 12.20 -12.67
N SER A 77 -1.46 11.01 -12.07
CA SER A 77 -2.57 10.08 -12.30
C SER A 77 -3.74 10.27 -11.34
N SER A 78 -3.61 11.12 -10.32
CA SER A 78 -4.57 11.22 -9.21
C SER A 78 -5.21 12.61 -9.12
N GLY A 79 -6.54 12.67 -9.10
CA GLY A 79 -7.27 13.93 -8.94
C GLY A 79 -8.70 13.86 -9.44
N TYR A 80 -9.25 15.03 -9.77
CA TYR A 80 -10.62 15.18 -10.25
C TYR A 80 -10.70 15.08 -11.77
N ASP A 81 -11.89 14.75 -12.25
CA ASP A 81 -12.31 15.05 -13.61
C ASP A 81 -12.24 16.56 -13.84
N VAL A 82 -11.86 16.94 -15.06
CA VAL A 82 -11.83 18.36 -15.47
C VAL A 82 -13.23 19.01 -15.43
N GLU A 83 -14.28 18.21 -15.59
CA GLU A 83 -15.68 18.67 -15.56
C GLU A 83 -16.17 18.95 -14.14
N ASP A 84 -15.67 18.18 -13.15
CA ASP A 84 -16.01 18.38 -11.73
C ASP A 84 -15.30 19.62 -11.17
N VAL A 85 -13.99 19.71 -11.41
CA VAL A 85 -13.15 20.80 -10.90
C VAL A 85 -12.16 21.23 -12.00
N PRO A 86 -12.52 22.24 -12.82
CA PRO A 86 -11.64 22.77 -13.84
C PRO A 86 -10.29 23.23 -13.27
N ASP A 87 -9.21 22.97 -14.00
CA ASP A 87 -7.84 23.36 -13.64
C ASP A 87 -7.36 22.85 -12.26
N ALA A 88 -7.97 21.78 -11.73
CA ALA A 88 -7.58 21.21 -10.45
C ALA A 88 -6.10 20.78 -10.43
N PRO A 89 -5.34 21.12 -9.37
CA PRO A 89 -3.99 20.60 -9.22
C PRO A 89 -4.00 19.08 -8.98
N PRO A 90 -2.90 18.37 -9.32
CA PRO A 90 -2.71 16.97 -8.96
C PRO A 90 -2.90 16.71 -7.46
N ILE A 91 -3.43 15.54 -7.10
CA ILE A 91 -3.68 15.16 -5.71
C ILE A 91 -2.73 14.05 -5.29
N ALA A 92 -2.20 14.17 -4.07
CA ALA A 92 -1.40 13.13 -3.44
C ALA A 92 -2.29 12.18 -2.63
N PRO A 93 -2.05 10.86 -2.65
CA PRO A 93 -2.53 10.00 -1.57
C PRO A 93 -1.84 10.39 -0.25
N GLY A 94 -2.52 10.19 0.88
CA GLY A 94 -1.97 10.47 2.21
C GLY A 94 -1.13 9.32 2.79
N GLY A 95 -0.43 9.54 3.90
CA GLY A 95 0.00 8.45 4.78
C GLY A 95 1.30 7.71 4.43
N GLY A 96 2.29 8.34 3.79
CA GLY A 96 3.60 7.68 3.61
C GLY A 96 3.64 6.66 2.46
N ASN A 97 2.78 6.84 1.46
CA ASN A 97 2.55 5.83 0.42
C ASN A 97 3.79 5.51 -0.42
N ALA A 98 4.67 6.48 -0.71
CA ALA A 98 5.90 6.20 -1.45
C ALA A 98 6.82 5.26 -0.66
N TRP A 99 6.94 5.47 0.65
CA TRP A 99 7.74 4.61 1.52
C TRP A 99 7.12 3.22 1.69
N HIS A 100 5.80 3.13 1.74
CA HIS A 100 5.10 1.85 1.73
C HIS A 100 5.34 1.10 0.42
N ILE A 101 5.24 1.76 -0.74
CA ILE A 101 5.54 1.15 -2.04
C ILE A 101 6.99 0.61 -2.02
N ALA A 102 7.97 1.43 -1.65
CA ALA A 102 9.36 1.00 -1.52
C ALA A 102 9.51 -0.23 -0.62
N SER A 103 8.86 -0.22 0.55
CA SER A 103 8.89 -1.32 1.52
C SER A 103 8.33 -2.63 0.95
N HIS A 104 7.26 -2.57 0.15
CA HIS A 104 6.71 -3.76 -0.52
C HIS A 104 7.69 -4.33 -1.54
N TYR A 105 8.36 -3.49 -2.34
CA TYR A 105 9.40 -3.94 -3.26
C TYR A 105 10.62 -4.50 -2.53
N SER A 106 11.05 -3.88 -1.43
CA SER A 106 12.11 -4.41 -0.56
C SER A 106 11.74 -5.79 -0.03
N TYR A 107 10.52 -5.95 0.50
CA TYR A 107 10.04 -7.24 0.98
C TYR A 107 10.06 -8.30 -0.14
N ILE A 108 9.56 -7.99 -1.33
CA ILE A 108 9.57 -8.92 -2.48
C ILE A 108 11.02 -9.29 -2.88
N ALA A 109 11.91 -8.30 -2.95
CA ALA A 109 13.31 -8.52 -3.31
C ALA A 109 14.05 -9.37 -2.26
N ILE A 110 13.80 -9.12 -0.96
CA ILE A 110 14.35 -9.90 0.14
C ILE A 110 13.85 -11.34 0.07
N MET A 111 12.55 -11.57 -0.18
CA MET A 111 12.00 -12.91 -0.36
C MET A 111 12.65 -13.65 -1.54
N GLY A 112 12.89 -12.95 -2.66
CA GLY A 112 13.63 -13.48 -3.80
C GLY A 112 15.09 -13.84 -3.45
N ALA A 113 15.76 -13.00 -2.66
CA ALA A 113 17.12 -13.23 -2.20
C ALA A 113 17.23 -14.40 -1.21
N LEU A 114 16.25 -14.54 -0.30
CA LEU A 114 16.14 -15.69 0.59
C LEU A 114 15.97 -16.97 -0.22
N TYR A 115 15.07 -16.96 -1.21
CA TYR A 115 14.88 -18.09 -2.12
C TYR A 115 16.16 -18.40 -2.88
N HIS A 116 16.84 -17.42 -3.47
CA HIS A 116 18.15 -17.61 -4.14
C HIS A 116 19.16 -18.31 -3.21
N ARG A 117 19.32 -17.78 -1.99
CA ARG A 117 20.26 -18.31 -1.00
C ARG A 117 19.94 -19.75 -0.61
N ASP A 118 18.67 -20.14 -0.53
CA ASP A 118 18.30 -21.52 -0.20
C ASP A 118 18.81 -22.55 -1.25
N PHE A 119 19.03 -22.13 -2.50
CA PHE A 119 19.60 -23.00 -3.55
C PHE A 119 21.11 -22.87 -3.71
N THR A 120 21.67 -21.68 -3.51
CA THR A 120 23.09 -21.41 -3.80
C THR A 120 23.97 -21.42 -2.56
N GLY A 121 23.38 -21.16 -1.39
CA GLY A 121 24.11 -20.83 -0.16
C GLY A 121 24.65 -19.40 -0.11
N GLU A 122 24.46 -18.62 -1.18
CA GLU A 122 25.03 -17.28 -1.34
C GLU A 122 23.99 -16.19 -1.09
N GLY A 123 24.38 -15.19 -0.31
CA GLY A 123 23.63 -13.96 -0.12
C GLY A 123 23.79 -12.98 -1.29
N GLN A 124 23.18 -11.81 -1.17
CA GLN A 124 23.28 -10.75 -2.19
C GLN A 124 22.99 -9.37 -1.60
N TYR A 125 23.48 -8.35 -2.29
CA TYR A 125 23.11 -6.97 -2.04
C TYR A 125 21.86 -6.59 -2.83
N ILE A 126 20.97 -5.83 -2.19
CA ILE A 126 19.75 -5.28 -2.78
C ILE A 126 19.76 -3.77 -2.54
N ASP A 127 19.80 -3.00 -3.61
CA ASP A 127 19.56 -1.56 -3.58
C ASP A 127 18.12 -1.28 -4.03
N VAL A 128 17.31 -0.72 -3.14
CA VAL A 128 15.93 -0.32 -3.44
C VAL A 128 15.84 1.19 -3.41
N SER A 129 15.42 1.76 -4.54
CA SER A 129 15.08 3.17 -4.67
C SER A 129 13.57 3.39 -4.49
N ALA A 130 13.19 4.23 -3.53
CA ALA A 130 11.79 4.63 -3.35
C ALA A 130 11.24 5.35 -4.60
N HIS A 131 12.08 6.13 -5.29
CA HIS A 131 11.69 6.82 -6.50
C HIS A 131 11.42 5.89 -7.69
N GLU A 132 12.26 4.86 -7.88
CA GLU A 132 12.05 3.86 -8.94
C GLU A 132 10.84 2.99 -8.63
N ALA A 133 10.67 2.59 -7.36
CA ALA A 133 9.51 1.85 -6.90
C ALA A 133 8.20 2.61 -7.18
N CYS A 134 8.19 3.93 -6.93
CA CYS A 134 7.06 4.78 -7.32
C CYS A 134 6.90 4.83 -8.84
N SER A 135 7.95 5.09 -9.61
CA SER A 135 7.84 5.21 -11.07
C SER A 135 7.28 3.95 -11.75
N LEU A 136 7.59 2.78 -11.19
CA LEU A 136 7.07 1.49 -11.65
C LEU A 136 5.64 1.20 -11.15
N THR A 137 5.18 1.86 -10.08
CA THR A 137 3.85 1.67 -9.46
C THR A 137 2.91 2.83 -9.80
N THR A 138 2.59 2.98 -11.08
CA THR A 138 1.63 3.98 -11.58
C THR A 138 0.36 3.32 -12.14
N GLU A 139 -0.01 2.18 -11.54
CA GLU A 139 -1.05 1.27 -12.03
C GLU A 139 -0.76 0.85 -13.49
N GLY A 140 -1.48 1.41 -14.47
CA GLY A 140 -1.26 1.17 -15.90
C GLY A 140 -0.61 2.34 -16.63
N ALA A 141 -0.43 3.51 -16.00
CA ALA A 141 -0.08 4.75 -16.70
C ALA A 141 1.26 4.65 -17.45
N ILE A 142 2.31 4.16 -16.78
CA ILE A 142 3.62 3.97 -17.42
C ILE A 142 3.55 2.94 -18.56
N ALA A 143 2.78 1.86 -18.40
CA ALA A 143 2.63 0.82 -19.43
C ALA A 143 1.85 1.33 -20.65
N ILE A 144 0.78 2.11 -20.43
CA ILE A 144 0.01 2.78 -21.49
C ILE A 144 0.94 3.71 -22.26
N TYR A 145 1.68 4.58 -21.57
CA TYR A 145 2.57 5.52 -22.23
C TYR A 145 3.68 4.82 -23.03
N LEU A 146 4.33 3.80 -22.45
CA LEU A 146 5.40 3.06 -23.14
C LEU A 146 4.90 2.29 -24.38
N SER A 147 3.64 1.83 -24.38
CA SER A 147 3.07 1.04 -25.48
C SER A 147 2.40 1.89 -26.56
N THR A 148 1.78 3.01 -26.19
CA THR A 148 0.92 3.82 -27.08
C THR A 148 1.39 5.26 -27.27
N GLY A 149 2.20 5.79 -26.34
CA GLY A 149 2.55 7.21 -26.26
C GLY A 149 1.47 8.10 -25.64
N GLU A 150 0.34 7.54 -25.21
CA GLU A 150 -0.77 8.29 -24.63
C GLU A 150 -0.52 8.64 -23.17
N VAL A 151 -0.90 9.86 -22.78
CA VAL A 151 -0.85 10.33 -21.39
C VAL A 151 -2.22 10.14 -20.76
N VAL A 152 -2.25 9.44 -19.62
CA VAL A 152 -3.49 9.22 -18.87
C VAL A 152 -4.04 10.54 -18.32
N ARG A 153 -5.36 10.59 -18.20
CA ARG A 153 -6.11 11.66 -17.54
C ARG A 153 -6.50 11.19 -16.15
N ARG A 154 -6.58 12.14 -15.22
CA ARG A 154 -7.08 11.92 -13.86
C ARG A 154 -8.60 11.76 -13.92
N HIS A 155 -9.13 10.84 -13.13
CA HIS A 155 -10.57 10.62 -13.02
C HIS A 155 -11.02 10.59 -11.55
N THR A 156 -12.07 11.34 -11.20
CA THR A 156 -12.64 11.36 -9.83
C THR A 156 -13.12 9.94 -9.47
N GLY A 157 -12.55 9.36 -8.42
CA GLY A 157 -12.96 8.04 -7.88
C GLY A 157 -12.70 6.85 -8.81
N ARG A 158 -11.88 7.02 -9.85
CA ARG A 158 -11.65 6.05 -10.93
C ARG A 158 -10.17 5.87 -11.21
N HIS A 159 -9.86 4.81 -11.94
CA HIS A 159 -8.52 4.55 -12.45
C HIS A 159 -8.16 5.61 -13.51
N ALA A 160 -6.90 6.05 -13.53
CA ALA A 160 -6.40 6.98 -14.54
C ALA A 160 -6.40 6.30 -15.92
N SER A 161 -6.87 6.99 -16.96
CA SER A 161 -6.95 6.44 -18.31
C SER A 161 -6.82 7.52 -19.38
N ALA A 162 -6.32 7.16 -20.55
CA ALA A 162 -6.26 8.06 -21.71
C ALA A 162 -7.67 8.48 -22.17
N ASP A 163 -8.63 7.55 -22.05
CA ASP A 163 -10.03 7.75 -22.40
C ASP A 163 -10.84 8.32 -21.23
N MET A 164 -11.87 9.09 -21.56
CA MET A 164 -12.90 9.48 -20.60
C MET A 164 -13.88 8.32 -20.36
N SER A 165 -14.36 8.20 -19.13
CA SER A 165 -15.40 7.25 -18.77
C SER A 165 -16.47 7.94 -17.91
N PRO A 166 -17.71 7.42 -17.85
CA PRO A 166 -18.73 7.97 -16.95
C PRO A 166 -18.32 7.90 -15.47
N GLY A 167 -18.86 8.81 -14.66
CA GLY A 167 -18.68 8.83 -13.21
C GLY A 167 -19.25 7.59 -12.54
N ILE A 168 -18.55 7.08 -11.52
CA ILE A 168 -18.94 5.85 -10.78
C ILE A 168 -19.14 6.09 -9.29
N GLN A 169 -18.82 7.29 -8.80
CA GLN A 169 -18.99 7.67 -7.41
C GLN A 169 -20.31 8.44 -7.26
N HIS A 170 -21.18 7.98 -6.38
CA HIS A 170 -22.51 8.57 -6.19
C HIS A 170 -22.73 8.92 -4.72
N ALA A 171 -23.27 10.11 -4.48
CA ALA A 171 -23.69 10.54 -3.15
C ALA A 171 -25.00 9.84 -2.76
N THR A 172 -25.15 9.56 -1.48
CA THR A 172 -26.34 8.93 -0.89
C THR A 172 -27.16 9.95 -0.11
N ASN A 173 -28.42 9.63 0.22
CA ASN A 173 -29.34 10.58 0.85
C ASN A 173 -28.96 10.97 2.29
N ASP A 174 -28.05 10.20 2.90
CA ASP A 174 -27.51 10.34 4.25
C ASP A 174 -26.11 10.97 4.29
N GLY A 175 -25.63 11.49 3.15
CA GLY A 175 -24.35 12.20 3.04
C GLY A 175 -23.13 11.30 2.84
N GLY A 176 -23.34 9.99 2.68
CA GLY A 176 -22.32 9.03 2.30
C GLY A 176 -22.00 9.03 0.80
N PHE A 177 -21.01 8.21 0.42
CA PHE A 177 -20.67 7.96 -0.97
C PHE A 177 -20.50 6.47 -1.22
N ILE A 178 -21.11 5.99 -2.30
CA ILE A 178 -20.87 4.66 -2.85
C ILE A 178 -19.98 4.77 -4.08
N ASN A 179 -18.97 3.90 -4.16
CA ASN A 179 -18.24 3.70 -5.40
C ASN A 179 -18.83 2.48 -6.11
N THR A 180 -19.44 2.74 -7.26
CA THR A 180 -19.81 1.68 -8.20
C THR A 180 -18.60 1.31 -9.03
N THR A 181 -18.68 0.25 -9.82
CA THR A 181 -17.68 0.02 -10.87
C THR A 181 -18.10 0.76 -12.12
N ARG A 182 -17.15 1.03 -13.03
CA ARG A 182 -17.46 1.37 -14.43
C ARG A 182 -18.16 0.17 -15.02
N SER A 183 -19.45 0.02 -14.73
CA SER A 183 -20.35 -0.96 -15.31
C SER A 183 -19.81 -2.38 -15.43
N GLY A 184 -18.85 -2.81 -14.61
CA GLY A 184 -17.92 -3.85 -15.05
C GLY A 184 -17.25 -3.50 -16.40
N SER A 185 -16.09 -4.01 -16.72
CA SER A 185 -16.15 -5.19 -17.60
C SER A 185 -17.57 -5.83 -17.68
N ASN A 186 -18.40 -5.36 -18.63
CA ASN A 186 -19.66 -5.95 -19.13
C ASN A 186 -20.98 -5.64 -18.35
N LEU A 187 -21.55 -4.44 -18.51
CA LEU A 187 -23.01 -4.28 -18.40
C LEU A 187 -23.64 -5.02 -19.57
N THR A 188 -24.07 -6.24 -19.34
CA THR A 188 -24.87 -6.97 -20.32
C THR A 188 -26.33 -6.56 -20.19
N PRO A 189 -27.16 -6.75 -21.23
CA PRO A 189 -28.61 -6.58 -21.13
C PRO A 189 -29.25 -7.24 -19.90
N ALA A 190 -28.75 -8.42 -19.51
CA ALA A 190 -29.23 -9.13 -18.33
C ALA A 190 -28.92 -8.37 -17.04
N ARG A 191 -27.71 -7.79 -16.91
CA ARG A 191 -27.35 -6.99 -15.74
C ARG A 191 -28.10 -5.67 -15.68
N VAL A 192 -28.29 -5.02 -16.83
CA VAL A 192 -29.13 -3.82 -16.93
C VAL A 192 -30.54 -4.11 -16.43
N LYS A 193 -31.15 -5.23 -16.87
CA LYS A 193 -32.49 -5.62 -16.44
C LYS A 193 -32.59 -5.85 -14.94
N ILE A 194 -31.61 -6.51 -14.32
CA ILE A 194 -31.58 -6.74 -12.85
C ILE A 194 -31.57 -5.39 -12.13
N LEU A 195 -30.66 -4.51 -12.52
CA LEU A 195 -30.51 -3.20 -11.92
C LEU A 195 -31.75 -2.32 -12.13
N ALA A 196 -32.29 -2.29 -13.34
CA ALA A 196 -33.49 -1.54 -13.67
C ALA A 196 -34.71 -2.05 -12.88
N THR A 197 -34.82 -3.36 -12.66
CA THR A 197 -35.89 -3.92 -11.83
C THR A 197 -35.77 -3.45 -10.38
N TRP A 198 -34.56 -3.49 -9.80
CA TRP A 198 -34.34 -2.96 -8.45
C TRP A 198 -34.65 -1.46 -8.37
N MET A 199 -34.20 -0.67 -9.34
CA MET A 199 -34.53 0.76 -9.40
C MET A 199 -36.04 1.01 -9.53
N ASP A 200 -36.79 0.14 -10.22
CA ASP A 200 -38.22 0.25 -10.42
C ASP A 200 -39.02 0.00 -9.14
N GLU A 201 -38.51 -0.86 -8.24
CA GLU A 201 -39.07 -1.04 -6.89
C GLU A 201 -39.07 0.27 -6.08
N HIS A 202 -38.14 1.19 -6.40
CA HIS A 202 -38.08 2.54 -5.85
C HIS A 202 -38.72 3.60 -6.76
N GLY A 203 -39.24 3.23 -7.94
CA GLY A 203 -39.82 4.13 -8.93
C GLY A 203 -38.79 5.02 -9.66
N LEU A 204 -37.54 4.58 -9.74
CA LEU A 204 -36.40 5.38 -10.23
C LEU A 204 -35.70 4.76 -11.45
N ALA A 205 -36.24 3.69 -12.03
CA ALA A 205 -35.66 3.00 -13.20
C ALA A 205 -35.69 3.82 -14.50
N GLN A 206 -36.53 4.86 -14.58
CA GLN A 206 -36.79 5.61 -15.82
C GLN A 206 -37.14 4.67 -17.00
N ASP A 207 -36.40 4.74 -18.10
CA ASP A 207 -36.59 3.95 -19.31
C ASP A 207 -35.73 2.66 -19.34
N LEU A 208 -34.97 2.35 -18.28
CA LEU A 208 -34.02 1.23 -18.27
C LEU A 208 -34.67 -0.16 -18.41
N LEU A 209 -35.99 -0.25 -18.30
CA LEU A 209 -36.78 -1.46 -18.58
C LEU A 209 -37.22 -1.59 -20.04
N ASP A 210 -36.99 -0.57 -20.88
CA ASP A 210 -37.36 -0.59 -22.29
C ASP A 210 -36.64 -1.70 -23.07
N GLU A 211 -37.33 -2.27 -24.06
CA GLU A 211 -36.82 -3.37 -24.90
C GLU A 211 -35.51 -3.03 -25.63
N LYS A 212 -35.23 -1.73 -25.88
CA LYS A 212 -33.99 -1.28 -26.53
C LYS A 212 -32.73 -1.71 -25.76
N TYR A 213 -32.80 -1.85 -24.44
CA TYR A 213 -31.69 -2.30 -23.60
C TYR A 213 -31.43 -3.81 -23.67
N GLN A 214 -32.20 -4.55 -24.48
CA GLN A 214 -31.87 -5.93 -24.86
C GLN A 214 -30.73 -6.00 -25.89
N ASP A 215 -30.42 -4.90 -26.57
CA ASP A 215 -29.32 -4.79 -27.53
C ASP A 215 -28.01 -4.39 -26.80
N PRO A 216 -26.95 -5.24 -26.84
CA PRO A 216 -25.66 -4.90 -26.24
C PRO A 216 -25.04 -3.60 -26.76
N ALA A 217 -25.23 -3.24 -28.04
CA ALA A 217 -24.69 -2.01 -28.59
C ALA A 217 -25.36 -0.78 -27.97
N VAL A 218 -26.68 -0.84 -27.76
CA VAL A 218 -27.44 0.21 -27.07
C VAL A 218 -26.96 0.34 -25.62
N VAL A 219 -26.69 -0.76 -24.94
CA VAL A 219 -26.17 -0.74 -23.57
C VAL A 219 -24.79 -0.09 -23.51
N GLU A 220 -23.90 -0.41 -24.46
CA GLU A 220 -22.56 0.19 -24.54
C GLU A 220 -22.61 1.71 -24.80
N GLU A 221 -23.42 2.14 -25.76
CA GLU A 221 -23.57 3.56 -26.11
C GLU A 221 -24.29 4.38 -25.03
N SER A 222 -25.10 3.74 -24.17
CA SER A 222 -25.90 4.40 -23.13
C SER A 222 -25.16 4.64 -21.81
N GLY A 223 -23.83 4.46 -21.77
CA GLY A 223 -23.03 4.53 -20.53
C GLY A 223 -23.27 5.79 -19.68
N GLN A 224 -23.36 6.97 -20.31
CA GLN A 224 -23.63 8.22 -19.58
C GLN A 224 -25.05 8.26 -19.00
N HIS A 225 -26.04 7.82 -19.76
CA HIS A 225 -27.43 7.76 -19.29
C HIS A 225 -27.56 6.83 -18.07
N PHE A 226 -26.91 5.66 -18.09
CA PHE A 226 -26.88 4.78 -16.92
C PHE A 226 -26.27 5.45 -15.70
N ALA A 227 -25.16 6.18 -15.86
CA ALA A 227 -24.54 6.90 -14.76
C ALA A 227 -25.47 7.97 -14.16
N ASP A 228 -26.25 8.66 -15.00
CA ASP A 228 -27.20 9.68 -14.56
C ASP A 228 -28.40 9.07 -13.81
N VAL A 229 -28.94 7.93 -14.29
CA VAL A 229 -30.00 7.19 -13.59
C VAL A 229 -29.49 6.65 -12.24
N LEU A 230 -28.30 6.06 -12.20
CA LEU A 230 -27.65 5.59 -10.98
C LEU A 230 -27.43 6.73 -9.97
N LYS A 231 -26.96 7.88 -10.44
CA LYS A 231 -26.78 9.06 -9.59
C LYS A 231 -28.09 9.48 -8.93
N ASN A 232 -29.19 9.53 -9.68
CA ASN A 232 -30.50 9.86 -9.11
C ASN A 232 -31.01 8.77 -8.16
N PHE A 233 -30.80 7.50 -8.51
CA PHE A 233 -31.19 6.38 -7.68
C PHE A 233 -30.52 6.42 -6.30
N PHE A 234 -29.19 6.52 -6.26
CA PHE A 234 -28.46 6.54 -4.99
C PHE A 234 -28.65 7.82 -4.19
N ALA A 235 -28.86 8.97 -4.84
CA ALA A 235 -29.19 10.21 -4.13
C ALA A 235 -30.50 10.11 -3.29
N ASN A 236 -31.32 9.09 -3.52
CA ASN A 236 -32.55 8.80 -2.77
C ASN A 236 -32.45 7.58 -1.85
N MET A 237 -31.27 6.96 -1.73
CA MET A 237 -31.04 5.73 -0.96
C MET A 237 -30.00 5.96 0.14
N PRO A 238 -30.17 5.39 1.35
CA PRO A 238 -29.12 5.38 2.38
C PRO A 238 -27.89 4.58 1.95
N LEU A 239 -26.70 4.92 2.47
CA LEU A 239 -25.45 4.29 2.05
C LEU A 239 -25.42 2.77 2.25
N VAL A 240 -25.90 2.31 3.41
CA VAL A 240 -25.91 0.88 3.76
C VAL A 240 -26.77 0.08 2.78
N GLU A 241 -27.98 0.56 2.51
CA GLU A 241 -28.90 -0.05 1.55
C GLU A 241 -28.30 -0.08 0.14
N ALA A 242 -27.60 0.99 -0.25
CA ALA A 242 -26.98 1.10 -1.57
C ALA A 242 -25.89 0.04 -1.82
N TYR A 243 -24.91 -0.10 -0.92
CA TYR A 243 -23.81 -1.04 -1.14
C TYR A 243 -24.23 -2.49 -0.84
N GLU A 244 -25.08 -2.74 0.16
CA GLU A 244 -25.56 -4.10 0.47
C GLU A 244 -26.48 -4.62 -0.63
N GLY A 245 -27.44 -3.80 -1.09
CA GLY A 245 -28.31 -4.17 -2.21
C GLY A 245 -27.52 -4.42 -3.51
N GLY A 246 -26.51 -3.60 -3.79
CA GLY A 246 -25.56 -3.85 -4.88
C GLY A 246 -24.87 -5.21 -4.77
N GLN A 247 -24.33 -5.53 -3.60
CA GLN A 247 -23.63 -6.78 -3.33
C GLN A 247 -24.56 -8.00 -3.38
N GLU A 248 -25.78 -7.91 -2.84
CA GLU A 248 -26.81 -8.97 -2.92
C GLU A 248 -27.18 -9.29 -4.37
N LEU A 249 -27.19 -8.26 -5.23
CA LEU A 249 -27.41 -8.38 -6.67
C LEU A 249 -26.14 -8.71 -7.47
N ASN A 250 -25.03 -9.04 -6.80
CA ASN A 250 -23.72 -9.38 -7.40
C ASN A 250 -23.09 -8.23 -8.21
N PHE A 251 -23.30 -6.99 -7.79
CA PHE A 251 -22.51 -5.85 -8.23
C PHE A 251 -21.37 -5.57 -7.23
N PRO A 252 -20.11 -5.42 -7.70
CA PRO A 252 -18.95 -5.19 -6.84
C PRO A 252 -18.88 -3.72 -6.40
N TRP A 253 -19.88 -3.28 -5.64
CA TRP A 253 -20.03 -1.90 -5.20
C TRP A 253 -19.70 -1.79 -3.72
N GLY A 254 -19.08 -0.67 -3.33
CA GLY A 254 -18.58 -0.50 -1.97
C GLY A 254 -18.80 0.91 -1.44
N ALA A 255 -19.05 1.00 -0.14
CA ALA A 255 -19.07 2.26 0.57
C ALA A 255 -17.68 2.88 0.65
N ILE A 256 -17.60 4.20 0.50
CA ILE A 256 -16.40 4.97 0.83
C ILE A 256 -16.44 5.28 2.32
N ARG A 257 -15.58 4.60 3.08
CA ARG A 257 -15.59 4.61 4.54
C ARG A 257 -14.49 5.47 5.14
N THR A 258 -14.82 6.10 6.25
CA THR A 258 -13.90 6.73 7.19
C THR A 258 -13.20 5.68 8.06
N MET A 259 -12.09 6.06 8.70
CA MET A 259 -11.38 5.15 9.60
C MET A 259 -12.21 4.73 10.83
N GLY A 260 -13.12 5.59 11.30
CA GLY A 260 -14.02 5.27 12.41
C GLY A 260 -15.00 4.15 12.05
N GLU A 261 -15.49 4.13 10.81
CA GLU A 261 -16.36 3.07 10.29
C GLU A 261 -15.59 1.77 10.05
N ILE A 262 -14.34 1.85 9.60
CA ILE A 262 -13.48 0.68 9.36
C ILE A 262 -13.18 -0.08 10.67
N VAL A 263 -12.99 0.61 11.80
CA VAL A 263 -12.71 -0.04 13.09
C VAL A 263 -13.88 -0.89 13.61
N GLY A 264 -15.12 -0.57 13.21
CA GLY A 264 -16.32 -1.34 13.53
C GLY A 264 -16.88 -2.14 12.35
N ASP A 265 -16.06 -2.44 11.34
CA ASP A 265 -16.48 -3.19 10.17
C ASP A 265 -16.71 -4.68 10.53
N PRO A 266 -17.91 -5.23 10.32
CA PRO A 266 -18.22 -6.61 10.71
C PRO A 266 -17.36 -7.67 10.01
N HIS A 267 -16.88 -7.39 8.79
CA HIS A 267 -16.02 -8.32 8.06
C HIS A 267 -14.61 -8.34 8.64
N LEU A 268 -14.07 -7.19 9.03
CA LEU A 268 -12.77 -7.10 9.70
C LEU A 268 -12.81 -7.69 11.13
N GLU A 269 -13.93 -7.51 11.84
CA GLU A 269 -14.17 -8.15 13.13
C GLU A 269 -14.22 -9.68 13.03
N ASP A 270 -15.02 -10.23 12.10
CA ASP A 270 -15.11 -11.68 11.85
C ASP A 270 -13.77 -12.31 11.47
N ARG A 271 -12.91 -11.52 10.80
CA ARG A 271 -11.55 -11.92 10.42
C ARG A 271 -10.49 -11.64 11.49
N GLU A 272 -10.89 -11.18 12.67
CA GLU A 272 -9.99 -10.84 13.79
C GLU A 272 -8.84 -9.91 13.37
N PHE A 273 -9.12 -8.98 12.44
CA PHE A 273 -8.09 -8.14 11.85
C PHE A 273 -7.49 -7.16 12.86
N PHE A 274 -8.30 -6.61 13.76
CA PHE A 274 -7.82 -5.68 14.78
C PHE A 274 -7.36 -6.42 16.04
N VAL A 275 -6.14 -6.14 16.49
CA VAL A 275 -5.49 -6.88 17.58
C VAL A 275 -5.31 -5.97 18.81
N PRO A 276 -5.81 -6.36 19.99
CA PRO A 276 -5.50 -5.65 21.23
C PRO A 276 -4.04 -5.90 21.64
N VAL A 277 -3.33 -4.83 22.00
CA VAL A 277 -1.93 -4.86 22.42
C VAL A 277 -1.76 -4.09 23.73
N GLU A 278 -1.29 -4.80 24.76
CA GLU A 278 -1.00 -4.20 26.06
C GLU A 278 0.29 -3.36 26.03
N HIS A 279 0.23 -2.20 26.68
CA HIS A 279 1.36 -1.32 26.97
C HIS A 279 1.51 -1.14 28.48
N PRO A 280 2.22 -2.05 29.18
CA PRO A 280 2.36 -2.01 30.63
C PRO A 280 2.96 -0.69 31.15
N GLU A 281 3.89 -0.09 30.40
CA GLU A 281 4.52 1.18 30.73
C GLU A 281 3.55 2.38 30.70
N LEU A 282 2.41 2.22 30.02
CA LEU A 282 1.33 3.21 29.97
C LEU A 282 0.09 2.78 30.77
N GLY A 283 0.08 1.56 31.32
CA GLY A 283 -1.06 1.00 32.04
C GLY A 283 -2.35 0.91 31.21
N ARG A 284 -2.23 0.75 29.89
CA ARG A 284 -3.38 0.69 28.96
C ARG A 284 -3.16 -0.25 27.79
N GLU A 285 -4.25 -0.60 27.13
CA GLU A 285 -4.27 -1.39 25.89
C GLU A 285 -4.60 -0.48 24.70
N PHE A 286 -4.11 -0.85 23.51
CA PHE A 286 -4.45 -0.22 22.26
C PHE A 286 -4.82 -1.24 21.19
N THR A 287 -5.69 -0.85 20.28
CA THR A 287 -6.05 -1.65 19.11
C THR A 287 -5.09 -1.36 17.96
N TYR A 288 -4.43 -2.40 17.46
CA TYR A 288 -3.49 -2.34 16.34
C TYR A 288 -4.12 -2.96 15.09
N PRO A 289 -3.79 -2.47 13.87
CA PRO A 289 -4.09 -3.22 12.65
C PRO A 289 -3.26 -4.51 12.63
N GLY A 290 -3.91 -5.62 12.33
CA GLY A 290 -3.31 -6.95 12.31
C GLY A 290 -2.79 -7.37 10.93
N PRO A 291 -2.58 -8.69 10.73
CA PRO A 291 -2.08 -9.23 9.46
C PRO A 291 -2.97 -8.89 8.26
N ALA A 292 -2.34 -8.68 7.11
CA ALA A 292 -3.02 -8.75 5.82
C ALA A 292 -3.25 -10.20 5.32
N ALA A 293 -2.81 -11.23 6.07
CA ALA A 293 -2.92 -12.63 5.68
C ALA A 293 -3.10 -13.57 6.88
N ILE A 294 -3.93 -14.61 6.71
CA ILE A 294 -4.10 -15.68 7.69
C ILE A 294 -3.19 -16.84 7.29
N TYR A 295 -2.25 -17.20 8.16
CA TYR A 295 -1.32 -18.29 7.93
C TYR A 295 -1.77 -19.55 8.67
N ASN A 296 -1.89 -20.67 7.97
CA ASN A 296 -2.27 -21.95 8.58
C ASN A 296 -1.11 -22.63 9.34
N SER A 297 0.13 -22.28 9.03
CA SER A 297 1.34 -22.95 9.54
C SER A 297 2.39 -21.98 10.09
N SER A 298 2.50 -20.78 9.53
CA SER A 298 3.43 -19.76 10.06
C SER A 298 2.88 -19.19 11.37
N PRO A 299 3.67 -19.09 12.44
CA PRO A 299 3.20 -18.62 13.75
C PRO A 299 3.05 -17.10 13.82
N TRP A 300 3.23 -16.38 12.70
CA TRP A 300 3.26 -14.93 12.68
C TRP A 300 1.96 -14.33 13.23
N ARG A 301 2.11 -13.49 14.26
CA ARG A 301 1.07 -12.68 14.88
C ARG A 301 1.72 -11.53 15.64
N ILE A 302 0.96 -10.46 15.88
CA ILE A 302 1.39 -9.42 16.82
C ILE A 302 1.35 -10.01 18.22
N SER A 303 2.51 -10.20 18.85
CA SER A 303 2.62 -10.88 20.15
C SER A 303 2.94 -9.95 21.32
N ARG A 304 3.42 -8.74 21.04
CA ARG A 304 3.79 -7.72 22.05
C ARG A 304 3.93 -6.34 21.41
N ARG A 305 3.94 -5.31 22.24
CA ARG A 305 4.24 -3.93 21.82
C ARG A 305 5.63 -3.77 21.20
N ALA A 306 5.85 -2.64 20.55
CA ALA A 306 7.18 -2.22 20.12
C ALA A 306 8.16 -2.13 21.31
N PRO A 307 9.45 -2.45 21.12
CA PRO A 307 10.45 -2.42 22.18
C PRO A 307 10.76 -1.00 22.66
N LEU A 308 11.12 -0.86 23.94
CA LEU A 308 11.73 0.35 24.48
C LEU A 308 13.19 0.46 24.01
N ILE A 309 13.74 1.68 24.05
CA ILE A 309 15.15 1.92 23.71
C ILE A 309 16.04 1.09 24.64
N GLY A 310 16.83 0.20 24.04
CA GLY A 310 17.78 -0.65 24.77
C GLY A 310 17.17 -1.80 25.57
N GLU A 311 15.86 -2.07 25.45
CA GLU A 311 15.14 -3.10 26.23
C GLU A 311 15.81 -4.49 26.13
N HIS A 312 16.33 -4.83 24.96
CA HIS A 312 16.90 -6.14 24.67
C HIS A 312 18.44 -6.14 24.60
N ASN A 313 19.13 -5.09 25.08
CA ASN A 313 20.59 -5.03 25.00
C ASN A 313 21.27 -6.19 25.75
N GLU A 314 20.83 -6.53 26.96
CA GLU A 314 21.42 -7.65 27.71
C GLU A 314 21.12 -9.01 27.07
N GLU A 315 19.92 -9.18 26.51
CA GLU A 315 19.49 -10.40 25.80
C GLU A 315 20.35 -10.63 24.56
N ILE A 316 20.44 -9.64 23.67
CA ILE A 316 21.13 -9.78 22.39
C ILE A 316 22.66 -9.73 22.58
N LEU A 317 23.17 -8.69 23.23
CA LEU A 317 24.61 -8.48 23.33
C LEU A 317 25.25 -9.41 24.36
N GLY A 318 24.58 -9.66 25.49
CA GLY A 318 25.08 -10.55 26.53
C GLY A 318 24.77 -12.03 26.25
N GLY A 319 23.53 -12.32 25.86
CA GLY A 319 23.06 -13.69 25.59
C GLY A 319 23.57 -14.24 24.25
N GLU A 320 23.20 -13.60 23.15
CA GLU A 320 23.54 -14.12 21.80
C GLU A 320 24.99 -13.84 21.41
N LEU A 321 25.47 -12.60 21.59
CA LEU A 321 26.84 -12.20 21.23
C LEU A 321 27.90 -12.59 22.29
N GLY A 322 27.46 -13.04 23.47
CA GLY A 322 28.34 -13.52 24.54
C GLY A 322 29.18 -12.44 25.23
N LEU A 323 28.79 -11.16 25.15
CA LEU A 323 29.51 -10.10 25.85
C LEU A 323 29.32 -10.24 27.37
N SER A 324 30.42 -10.14 28.11
CA SER A 324 30.37 -10.15 29.57
C SER A 324 29.68 -8.90 30.11
N LYS A 325 29.17 -8.97 31.35
CA LYS A 325 28.59 -7.80 32.04
C LYS A 325 29.55 -6.61 32.06
N SER A 326 30.85 -6.86 32.28
CA SER A 326 31.87 -5.80 32.21
C SER A 326 32.04 -5.23 30.80
N GLY A 327 31.87 -6.06 29.76
CA GLY A 327 31.88 -5.61 28.36
C GLY A 327 30.69 -4.71 28.04
N LEU A 328 29.48 -5.09 28.46
CA LEU A 328 28.28 -4.27 28.30
C LEU A 328 28.42 -2.91 29.01
N GLU A 329 28.93 -2.90 30.24
CA GLU A 329 29.18 -1.65 30.98
C GLU A 329 30.27 -0.79 30.31
N ALA A 330 31.27 -1.39 29.67
CA ALA A 330 32.26 -0.64 28.90
C ALA A 330 31.64 0.03 27.67
N LEU A 331 30.76 -0.68 26.94
CA LEU A 331 30.04 -0.14 25.78
C LEU A 331 29.11 1.02 26.16
N LYS A 332 28.39 0.91 27.29
CA LYS A 332 27.56 2.01 27.80
C LYS A 332 28.39 3.25 28.12
N LYS A 333 29.53 3.06 28.80
CA LYS A 333 30.42 4.16 29.18
C LYS A 333 31.07 4.84 27.99
N SER A 334 31.34 4.12 26.90
CA SER A 334 31.89 4.69 25.68
C SER A 334 30.83 5.35 24.78
N GLY A 335 29.54 5.22 25.12
CA GLY A 335 28.43 5.69 24.30
C GLY A 335 28.24 4.87 23.02
N ALA A 336 28.73 3.62 23.00
CA ALA A 336 28.50 2.70 21.89
C ALA A 336 27.11 2.06 21.94
N ILE A 337 26.54 1.94 23.15
CA ILE A 337 25.16 1.49 23.43
C ILE A 337 24.53 2.33 24.53
#